data_AF-A0A0G0CDE8-F1
#
_entry.id   AF-A0A0G0CDE8-F1
#
_cell.length_a   1.000
_cell.length_b   1.000
_cell.length_c   1.000
_cell.angle_alpha   90.00
_cell.angle_beta   90.00
_cell.angle_gamma   90.00
#
_symmetry.space_group_name_H-M   'P 1'
#
loop_
_entity.id
_entity.type
_entity.pdbx_description
1 polymer ?
#
loop_
_entity_poly.entity_id
_entity_poly.type
_entity_poly.pdbx_seq_one_letter_code
_entity_poly.pdbx_strand_id
1 'polypeptide(L)'
;MNINDNQKQIINEWLEHSQEDENNIIALLEDRDVSPSLVCFISQQMAEKNLKALLLFYSGDYPKIHDLTKLGNLISVFDKQIIDCKEYFITLNPYYIGVRYPGDFPEGFSWDMAEEAYEATKKIKEFVLGKIK
;
A
#
# COMPACT_ATOMS: atom_id res chain seq x y z
N MET A 1 -14.44 -14.53 11.15
CA MET A 1 -15.17 -13.24 11.15
C MET A 1 -16.39 -13.41 10.27
N ASN A 2 -17.57 -12.89 10.63
CA ASN A 2 -18.75 -13.01 9.77
C ASN A 2 -18.97 -11.66 9.07
N ILE A 3 -18.38 -11.49 7.89
CA ILE A 3 -18.53 -10.29 7.06
C ILE A 3 -19.77 -10.45 6.17
N ASN A 4 -20.51 -9.36 5.92
CA ASN A 4 -21.67 -9.39 5.03
C ASN A 4 -21.25 -9.30 3.55
N ASP A 5 -22.18 -9.62 2.65
CA ASP A 5 -21.90 -9.69 1.20
C ASP A 5 -21.41 -8.35 0.62
N ASN A 6 -22.01 -7.23 1.06
CA ASN A 6 -21.60 -5.90 0.61
C ASN A 6 -20.17 -5.55 1.06
N GLN A 7 -19.82 -5.86 2.31
CA GLN A 7 -18.48 -5.69 2.83
C GLN A 7 -17.47 -6.56 2.07
N LYS A 8 -17.83 -7.82 1.78
CA LYS A 8 -17.00 -8.73 0.98
C LYS A 8 -16.76 -8.20 -0.44
N GLN A 9 -17.79 -7.64 -1.07
CA GLN A 9 -17.65 -7.02 -2.40
C GLN A 9 -16.65 -5.87 -2.36
N ILE A 10 -16.78 -4.93 -1.42
CA ILE A 10 -15.89 -3.76 -1.33
C ILE A 10 -14.45 -4.20 -1.00
N ILE A 11 -14.26 -5.23 -0.17
CA ILE A 11 -12.93 -5.81 0.08
C ILE A 11 -12.31 -6.31 -1.23
N ASN A 12 -13.08 -7.04 -2.05
CA ASN A 12 -12.60 -7.53 -3.34
C ASN A 12 -12.25 -6.37 -4.29
N GLU A 13 -13.07 -5.32 -4.37
CA GLU A 13 -12.79 -4.13 -5.19
C GLU A 13 -11.45 -3.47 -4.79
N TRP A 14 -11.15 -3.35 -3.48
CA TRP A 14 -9.84 -2.86 -3.03
C TRP A 14 -8.68 -3.77 -3.45
N LEU A 15 -8.86 -5.09 -3.36
CA LEU A 15 -7.84 -6.07 -3.75
C LEU A 15 -7.63 -6.10 -5.27
N GLU A 16 -8.68 -5.95 -6.06
CA GLU A 16 -8.62 -5.83 -7.51
C GLU A 16 -7.86 -4.57 -7.92
N HIS A 17 -8.19 -3.41 -7.34
CA HIS A 17 -7.44 -2.18 -7.58
C HIS A 17 -5.99 -2.23 -7.11
N SER A 18 -5.68 -3.02 -6.08
CA SER A 18 -4.29 -3.28 -5.70
C SER A 18 -3.59 -4.17 -6.72
N GLN A 19 -4.29 -5.12 -7.34
CA GLN A 19 -3.71 -6.00 -8.36
C GLN A 19 -3.43 -5.23 -9.65
N GLU A 20 -4.32 -4.30 -10.02
CA GLU A 20 -4.08 -3.36 -11.12
C GLU A 20 -2.82 -2.52 -10.90
N ASP A 21 -2.64 -1.97 -9.69
CA ASP A 21 -1.42 -1.23 -9.34
C ASP A 21 -0.16 -2.09 -9.45
N GLU A 22 -0.21 -3.34 -8.99
CA GLU A 22 0.93 -4.27 -9.09
C GLU A 22 1.30 -4.55 -10.55
N ASN A 23 0.31 -4.81 -11.40
CA ASN A 23 0.54 -5.03 -12.82
C ASN A 23 1.18 -3.80 -13.48
N ASN A 24 0.73 -2.59 -13.10
CA ASN A 24 1.33 -1.34 -13.56
C ASN A 24 2.77 -1.20 -13.08
N ILE A 25 3.05 -1.45 -11.80
CA ILE A 25 4.41 -1.39 -11.25
C ILE A 25 5.36 -2.34 -12.01
N ILE A 26 4.92 -3.58 -12.26
CA ILE A 26 5.72 -4.57 -13.00
C ILE A 26 6.06 -4.05 -14.40
N ALA A 27 5.06 -3.58 -15.16
CA ALA A 27 5.28 -3.06 -16.51
C ALA A 27 6.25 -1.86 -16.50
N LEU A 28 6.09 -0.92 -15.56
CA LEU A 28 6.95 0.27 -15.46
C LEU A 28 8.39 -0.07 -15.05
N LEU A 29 8.60 -1.10 -14.22
CA LEU A 29 9.92 -1.57 -13.83
C LEU A 29 10.66 -2.30 -14.98
N GLU A 30 9.91 -2.95 -15.87
CA GLU A 30 10.44 -3.61 -17.07
C GLU A 30 10.88 -2.58 -18.11
N ASP A 31 10.01 -1.63 -18.46
CA ASP A 31 10.25 -0.68 -19.55
C ASP A 31 11.17 0.49 -19.15
N ARG A 32 11.06 0.96 -17.90
CA ARG A 32 11.79 2.12 -17.35
C ARG A 32 11.73 3.38 -18.23
N ASP A 33 10.65 3.55 -18.98
CA ASP A 33 10.40 4.67 -19.89
C ASP A 33 9.78 5.89 -19.20
N VAL A 34 9.35 5.73 -17.95
CA VAL A 34 8.82 6.78 -17.08
C VAL A 34 9.75 7.10 -15.90
N SER A 35 9.40 8.12 -15.12
CA SER A 35 10.12 8.46 -13.89
C SER A 35 9.96 7.37 -12.81
N PRO A 36 11.03 6.98 -12.09
CA PRO A 36 10.92 6.06 -10.95
C PRO A 36 10.01 6.57 -9.82
N SER A 37 9.81 7.89 -9.75
CA SER A 37 8.88 8.51 -8.80
C SER A 37 7.43 7.99 -8.96
N LEU A 38 7.02 7.64 -10.17
CA LEU A 38 5.70 7.07 -10.43
C LEU A 38 5.56 5.68 -9.81
N VAL A 39 6.60 4.84 -9.91
CA VAL A 39 6.63 3.51 -9.30
C VAL A 39 6.61 3.61 -7.77
N CYS A 40 7.39 4.53 -7.19
CA CYS A 40 7.34 4.83 -5.76
C CYS A 40 5.92 5.22 -5.30
N PHE A 41 5.26 6.10 -6.05
CA PHE A 41 3.89 6.55 -5.75
C PHE A 41 2.88 5.41 -5.84
N ILE A 42 2.86 4.66 -6.94
CA ILE A 42 1.92 3.55 -7.13
C ILE A 42 2.17 2.46 -6.09
N SER A 43 3.42 2.21 -5.69
CA SER A 43 3.74 1.26 -4.61
C SER A 43 3.12 1.67 -3.28
N GLN A 44 3.20 2.96 -2.90
CA GLN A 44 2.53 3.45 -1.69
C GLN A 44 1.00 3.31 -1.80
N GLN A 45 0.40 3.63 -2.95
CA GLN A 45 -1.04 3.52 -3.16
C GLN A 45 -1.52 2.06 -3.10
N MET A 46 -0.77 1.13 -3.69
CA MET A 46 -1.02 -0.30 -3.62
C MET A 46 -1.00 -0.81 -2.18
N ALA A 47 -0.02 -0.37 -1.37
CA ALA A 47 0.02 -0.70 0.05
C ALA A 47 -1.20 -0.14 0.81
N GLU A 48 -1.57 1.12 0.55
CA GLU A 48 -2.75 1.76 1.14
C GLU A 48 -4.04 0.98 0.86
N LYS A 49 -4.24 0.56 -0.40
CA LYS A 49 -5.40 -0.24 -0.85
C LYS A 49 -5.48 -1.57 -0.10
N ASN A 50 -4.35 -2.30 0.01
CA ASN A 50 -4.29 -3.55 0.79
C ASN A 50 -4.62 -3.33 2.27
N LEU A 51 -4.04 -2.31 2.90
CA LEU A 51 -4.32 -2.02 4.31
C LEU A 51 -5.79 -1.63 4.54
N LYS A 52 -6.40 -0.87 3.61
CA LYS A 52 -7.83 -0.53 3.67
C LYS A 52 -8.72 -1.76 3.51
N ALA A 53 -8.38 -2.69 2.62
CA ALA A 53 -9.07 -3.97 2.50
C ALA A 53 -9.03 -4.74 3.84
N LEU A 54 -7.86 -4.81 4.48
CA LEU A 54 -7.70 -5.49 5.76
C LEU A 54 -8.44 -4.79 6.91
N LEU A 55 -8.37 -3.46 6.97
CA LEU A 55 -9.08 -2.69 7.99
C LEU A 55 -10.60 -2.81 7.83
N LEU A 56 -11.10 -2.80 6.59
CA LEU A 56 -12.50 -3.06 6.29
C LEU A 56 -12.88 -4.48 6.71
N PHE A 57 -12.05 -5.49 6.44
CA PHE A 57 -12.28 -6.86 6.91
C PHE A 57 -12.44 -6.96 8.43
N TYR A 58 -11.59 -6.27 9.19
CA TYR A 58 -11.65 -6.31 10.65
C TYR A 58 -12.72 -5.43 11.29
N SER A 59 -12.88 -4.21 10.80
CA SER A 59 -13.66 -3.16 11.49
C SER A 59 -15.01 -2.86 10.83
N GLY A 60 -15.20 -3.26 9.57
CA GLY A 60 -16.35 -2.84 8.78
C GLY A 60 -16.26 -1.42 8.21
N ASP A 61 -15.15 -0.71 8.44
CA ASP A 61 -14.92 0.66 7.97
C ASP A 61 -13.52 0.85 7.35
N TYR A 62 -13.35 1.87 6.51
CA TYR A 62 -12.07 2.29 5.92
C TYR A 62 -11.99 3.83 5.83
N PRO A 63 -11.23 4.49 6.71
CA PRO A 63 -11.17 5.94 6.72
C PRO A 63 -10.39 6.49 5.51
N LYS A 64 -10.69 7.74 5.13
CA LYS A 64 -9.95 8.49 4.10
C LYS A 64 -8.60 9.00 4.64
N ILE A 65 -7.73 8.06 4.98
CA ILE A 65 -6.37 8.28 5.47
C ILE A 65 -5.39 7.66 4.48
N HIS A 66 -4.29 8.37 4.23
CA HIS A 66 -3.23 7.95 3.30
C HIS A 66 -1.93 7.55 4.00
N ASP A 67 -1.81 7.89 5.28
CA ASP A 67 -0.68 7.52 6.12
C ASP A 67 -0.80 6.05 6.52
N LEU A 68 0.12 5.22 6.00
CA LEU A 68 0.16 3.78 6.23
C LEU A 68 0.41 3.43 7.70
N THR A 69 1.18 4.27 8.42
CA THR A 69 1.41 4.09 9.86
C THR A 69 0.11 4.28 10.64
N LYS A 70 -0.70 5.27 10.27
CA LYS A 70 -2.02 5.47 10.89
C LYS A 70 -2.97 4.32 10.59
N LEU A 71 -3.01 3.83 9.34
CA LEU A 71 -3.80 2.65 8.97
C LEU A 71 -3.35 1.40 9.75
N GLY A 72 -2.03 1.17 9.83
CA GLY A 72 -1.46 0.08 10.62
C GLY A 72 -1.81 0.16 12.10
N ASN A 73 -1.81 1.35 12.70
CA ASN A 73 -2.23 1.55 14.09
C ASN A 73 -3.71 1.19 14.32
N LEU A 74 -4.60 1.52 13.38
CA LEU A 74 -6.01 1.13 13.43
C LEU A 74 -6.17 -0.39 13.33
N ILE A 75 -5.44 -1.03 12.41
CA ILE A 75 -5.43 -2.50 12.26
C ILE A 75 -4.88 -3.17 13.52
N SER A 76 -3.90 -2.55 14.20
CA SER A 76 -3.25 -3.11 15.39
C SER A 76 -4.18 -3.34 16.57
N VAL A 77 -5.37 -2.74 16.57
CA VAL A 77 -6.43 -3.01 17.55
C VAL A 77 -6.97 -4.43 17.40
N PHE A 78 -6.97 -4.96 16.17
CA PHE A 78 -7.50 -6.27 15.81
C PHE A 78 -6.40 -7.32 15.62
N ASP A 79 -5.27 -6.94 15.01
CA ASP A 79 -4.13 -7.82 14.79
C ASP A 79 -2.80 -7.10 15.06
N LYS A 80 -2.15 -7.46 16.18
CA LYS A 80 -0.87 -6.88 16.58
C LYS A 80 0.30 -7.22 15.65
N GLN A 81 0.20 -8.27 14.84
CA GLN A 81 1.27 -8.65 13.91
C GLN A 81 1.48 -7.61 12.79
N ILE A 82 0.54 -6.69 12.58
CA ILE A 82 0.72 -5.57 11.64
C ILE A 82 1.94 -4.69 11.99
N ILE A 83 2.38 -4.72 13.26
CA ILE A 83 3.57 -3.99 13.73
C ILE A 83 4.83 -4.48 13.01
N ASP A 84 4.87 -5.73 12.55
CA ASP A 84 5.99 -6.28 11.77
C ASP A 84 6.15 -5.60 10.40
N CYS A 85 5.11 -4.88 9.93
CA CYS A 85 5.15 -4.10 8.70
C CYS A 85 5.59 -2.63 8.90
N LYS A 86 5.95 -2.23 10.13
CA LYS A 86 6.21 -0.82 10.47
C LYS A 86 7.31 -0.19 9.61
N GLU A 87 8.41 -0.89 9.39
CA GLU A 87 9.53 -0.38 8.58
C GLU A 87 9.08 -0.12 7.13
N TYR A 88 8.24 -0.99 6.56
CA TYR A 88 7.67 -0.78 5.22
C TYR A 88 6.78 0.47 5.15
N PHE A 89 6.03 0.77 6.22
CA PHE A 89 5.24 2.02 6.28
C PHE A 89 6.13 3.26 6.27
N ILE A 90 7.25 3.21 6.99
CA ILE A 90 8.23 4.31 7.05
C ILE A 90 8.87 4.51 5.67
N THR A 91 9.24 3.43 4.98
CA THR A 91 9.79 3.49 3.61
C THR A 91 8.79 4.10 2.61
N LEU A 92 7.51 3.72 2.69
CA LEU A 92 6.52 4.06 1.66
C LEU A 92 5.82 5.41 1.88
N ASN A 93 5.58 5.82 3.14
CA ASN A 93 4.83 7.04 3.45
C ASN A 93 5.35 8.32 2.77
N PRO A 94 6.68 8.56 2.68
CA PRO A 94 7.22 9.72 2.00
C PRO A 94 6.74 9.88 0.54
N TYR A 95 6.50 8.78 -0.17
CA TYR A 95 6.14 8.80 -1.59
C TYR A 95 4.71 9.29 -1.86
N TYR A 96 3.83 9.30 -0.86
CA TYR A 96 2.47 9.82 -1.03
C TYR A 96 2.46 11.33 -1.35
N ILE A 97 3.33 12.12 -0.70
CA ILE A 97 3.39 13.58 -0.88
C ILE A 97 4.56 13.96 -1.77
N GLY A 98 5.72 13.32 -1.58
CA GLY A 98 6.99 13.74 -2.14
C GLY A 98 7.09 13.73 -3.67
N VAL A 99 6.24 12.94 -4.33
CA VAL A 99 6.17 12.89 -5.80
C VAL A 99 5.42 14.10 -6.38
N ARG A 100 4.63 14.82 -5.56
CA ARG A 100 3.68 15.84 -6.03
C ARG A 100 4.16 17.28 -5.89
N TYR A 101 5.11 17.57 -5.01
CA TYR A 101 5.56 18.93 -4.75
C TYR A 101 7.05 19.12 -5.03
N PRO A 102 7.43 20.11 -5.87
CA PRO A 102 8.84 20.43 -6.08
C PRO A 102 9.55 20.75 -4.77
N GLY A 103 10.66 20.08 -4.50
CA GLY A 103 11.51 20.33 -3.33
C GLY A 103 11.26 19.42 -2.12
N ASP A 104 10.20 18.59 -2.11
CA ASP A 104 9.95 17.63 -1.03
C ASP A 104 10.87 16.39 -1.10
N PHE A 105 11.47 16.14 -2.27
CA PHE A 105 12.52 15.13 -2.51
C PHE A 105 13.71 15.79 -3.24
N PRO A 106 14.53 16.59 -2.53
CA PRO A 106 15.65 17.30 -3.14
C PRO A 106 16.73 16.37 -3.71
N GLU A 107 16.87 15.16 -3.17
CA GLU A 107 17.75 14.10 -3.67
C GLU A 107 17.27 13.45 -4.97
N GLY A 108 16.02 13.69 -5.36
CA GLY A 108 15.39 13.06 -6.51
C GLY A 108 14.94 11.62 -6.24
N PHE A 109 14.57 10.91 -7.32
CA PHE A 109 14.10 9.52 -7.26
C PHE A 109 15.03 8.63 -8.09
N SER A 110 15.40 7.48 -7.55
CA SER A 110 16.20 6.47 -8.23
C SER A 110 15.39 5.20 -8.50
N TRP A 111 15.87 4.35 -9.42
CA TRP A 111 15.28 3.04 -9.64
C TRP A 111 15.47 2.10 -8.46
N ASP A 112 16.57 2.22 -7.70
CA ASP A 112 16.76 1.45 -6.46
C ASP A 112 15.66 1.77 -5.43
N MET A 113 15.29 3.05 -5.28
CA MET A 113 14.17 3.46 -4.42
C MET A 113 12.82 2.91 -4.91
N ALA A 114 12.62 2.85 -6.23
CA ALA A 114 11.41 2.30 -6.84
C ALA A 114 11.29 0.79 -6.61
N GLU A 115 12.40 0.05 -6.77
CA GLU A 115 12.48 -1.38 -6.49
C GLU A 115 12.26 -1.65 -4.99
N GLU A 116 12.90 -0.90 -4.10
CA GLU A 116 12.71 -1.01 -2.65
C GLU A 116 11.25 -0.73 -2.25
N ALA A 117 10.62 0.30 -2.82
CA ALA A 117 9.21 0.60 -2.60
C ALA A 117 8.32 -0.57 -3.00
N TYR A 118 8.57 -1.17 -4.17
CA TYR A 118 7.79 -2.31 -4.63
C TYR A 118 7.97 -3.53 -3.71
N GLU A 119 9.21 -3.85 -3.31
CA GLU A 119 9.48 -4.95 -2.37
C GLU A 119 8.76 -4.75 -1.03
N ALA A 120 8.80 -3.53 -0.47
CA ALA A 120 8.09 -3.19 0.77
C ALA A 120 6.58 -3.39 0.63
N THR A 121 5.99 -2.95 -0.49
CA THR A 121 4.56 -3.12 -0.75
C THR A 121 4.17 -4.58 -0.94
N LYS A 122 5.00 -5.41 -1.58
CA LYS A 122 4.75 -6.86 -1.68
C LYS A 122 4.68 -7.52 -0.30
N LYS A 123 5.56 -7.14 0.62
CA LYS A 123 5.53 -7.65 2.01
C LYS A 123 4.22 -7.30 2.72
N ILE A 124 3.71 -6.09 2.52
CA ILE A 124 2.41 -5.67 3.04
C ILE A 124 1.27 -6.47 2.41
N LYS A 125 1.27 -6.66 1.08
CA LYS A 125 0.27 -7.47 0.36
C LYS A 125 0.25 -8.92 0.86
N GLU A 126 1.41 -9.56 0.98
CA GLU A 126 1.57 -10.91 1.52
C GLU A 126 0.95 -11.02 2.93
N PHE A 127 1.27 -10.06 3.80
CA PHE A 127 0.68 -9.98 5.13
C PHE A 127 -0.85 -9.90 5.05
N VAL A 128 -1.39 -8.94 4.28
CA VAL A 128 -2.84 -8.69 4.18
C VAL A 128 -3.59 -9.91 3.65
N LEU A 129 -3.13 -10.51 2.56
CA LEU A 129 -3.76 -11.69 1.97
C LEU A 129 -3.69 -12.91 2.90
N GLY A 130 -2.67 -13.01 3.76
CA GLY A 130 -2.60 -14.04 4.79
C GLY A 130 -3.66 -13.90 5.91
N LYS A 131 -4.25 -12.70 6.06
CA LYS A 131 -5.25 -12.39 7.10
C LYS A 131 -6.69 -12.45 6.61
N ILE A 132 -6.94 -12.03 5.37
CA ILE A 132 -8.27 -12.07 4.75
C ILE A 132 -8.57 -13.52 4.34
N LYS A 133 -9.58 -14.12 4.96
CA LYS A 133 -10.03 -15.51 4.72
C LYS A 133 -11.52 -15.56 4.42
#